data_AF-A0A851LYM3-F1
#
_entry.id   AF-A0A851LYM3-F1
#
_cell.length_a   1.000
_cell.length_b   1.000
_cell.length_c   1.000
_cell.angle_alpha   90.00
_cell.angle_beta   90.00
_cell.angle_gamma   90.00
#
_symmetry.space_group_name_H-M   'P 1'
#
loop_
_entity.id
_entity.type
_entity.pdbx_description
1 polymer ?
#
loop_
_entity_poly.entity_id
_entity_poly.type
_entity_poly.pdbx_seq_one_letter_code
_entity_poly.pdbx_strand_id
1 'polypeptide(L)'
;YPSGNLAIIFVWEEKRFLCIVQEDKPSNAGVRAVFQSDGSGTCCYPNGAVWINMNIQGGQYLDQAGSRVRRWTWPNSVMSSGPQVPLSPIFISLNRHVGVRILGQDKIAVSFLAMGQQAKFNVGIKAQV
;
A
#
# COMPACT_ATOMS: atom_id res chain seq x y z
N TYR A 1 6.19 -16.63 -3.82
CA TYR A 1 6.18 -17.15 -2.44
C TYR A 1 7.01 -18.42 -2.35
N PRO A 2 7.45 -18.86 -1.16
CA PRO A 2 8.10 -20.17 -1.01
C PRO A 2 7.25 -21.35 -1.54
N SER A 3 5.93 -21.18 -1.54
CA SER A 3 4.94 -22.11 -2.14
C SER A 3 5.00 -22.21 -3.67
N GLY A 4 5.72 -21.34 -4.36
CA GLY A 4 5.70 -21.20 -5.83
C GLY A 4 4.64 -20.23 -6.36
N ASN A 5 3.68 -19.79 -5.53
CA ASN A 5 2.64 -18.85 -5.98
C ASN A 5 3.22 -17.43 -6.21
N LEU A 6 2.56 -16.66 -7.08
CA LEU A 6 2.95 -15.29 -7.39
C LEU A 6 2.73 -14.37 -6.18
N ALA A 7 3.75 -13.56 -5.83
CA ALA A 7 3.69 -12.71 -4.64
C ALA A 7 3.44 -11.24 -4.95
N ILE A 8 4.30 -10.67 -5.78
CA ILE A 8 4.29 -9.25 -6.12
C ILE A 8 4.52 -9.15 -7.63
N ILE A 9 3.66 -8.39 -8.31
CA ILE A 9 3.81 -8.03 -9.71
C ILE A 9 4.18 -6.54 -9.75
N PHE A 10 5.27 -6.23 -10.44
CA PHE A 10 5.63 -4.86 -10.78
C PHE A 10 5.59 -4.70 -12.29
N VAL A 11 4.77 -3.77 -12.77
CA VAL A 11 4.68 -3.41 -14.18
C VAL A 11 5.14 -1.97 -14.33
N TRP A 12 5.92 -1.71 -15.37
CA TRP A 12 6.41 -0.38 -15.74
C TRP A 12 5.98 -0.06 -17.17
N GLU A 13 5.45 1.14 -17.37
CA GLU A 13 5.13 1.69 -18.68
C GLU A 13 5.60 3.15 -18.71
N GLU A 14 6.65 3.44 -19.48
CA GLU A 14 7.34 4.72 -19.49
C GLU A 14 7.73 5.20 -18.07
N LYS A 15 7.03 6.22 -17.54
CA LYS A 15 7.23 6.79 -16.19
C LYS A 15 6.15 6.36 -15.20
N ARG A 16 5.28 5.43 -15.59
CA ARG A 16 4.19 4.90 -14.77
C ARG A 16 4.53 3.51 -14.27
N PHE A 17 4.00 3.17 -13.11
CA PHE A 17 4.11 1.84 -12.56
C PHE A 17 2.81 1.39 -11.92
N LEU A 18 2.68 0.07 -11.84
CA LEU A 18 1.65 -0.64 -11.10
C LEU A 18 2.31 -1.73 -10.27
N CYS A 19 2.10 -1.69 -8.96
CA CYS A 19 2.52 -2.72 -8.02
C CYS A 19 1.29 -3.44 -7.49
N ILE A 20 1.19 -4.75 -7.71
CA ILE A 20 0.10 -5.60 -7.24
C ILE A 20 0.68 -6.64 -6.29
N VAL A 21 0.12 -6.75 -5.08
CA VAL A 21 0.43 -7.84 -4.15
C VAL A 21 -0.71 -8.86 -4.21
N GLN A 22 -0.37 -10.13 -4.41
CA GLN A 22 -1.34 -11.23 -4.48
C GLN A 22 -1.34 -12.10 -3.23
N GLU A 23 -2.44 -12.81 -3.01
CA GLU A 23 -2.52 -13.89 -2.02
C GLU A 23 -1.58 -15.05 -2.35
N ASP A 24 -1.11 -15.73 -1.31
CA ASP A 24 -0.37 -16.98 -1.47
C ASP A 24 -1.34 -18.14 -1.71
N LYS A 25 -1.95 -18.16 -2.90
CA LYS A 25 -2.90 -19.20 -3.34
C LYS A 25 -2.60 -19.64 -4.77
N PRO A 26 -2.84 -20.93 -5.10
CA PRO A 26 -2.53 -21.47 -6.43
C PRO A 26 -3.53 -21.04 -7.53
N SER A 27 -4.78 -20.73 -7.17
CA SER A 27 -5.84 -20.33 -8.10
C SER A 27 -6.75 -19.28 -7.47
N ASN A 28 -7.30 -18.37 -8.28
CA ASN A 28 -8.20 -17.30 -7.82
C ASN A 28 -7.60 -16.49 -6.66
N ALA A 29 -6.28 -16.22 -6.73
CA ALA A 29 -5.58 -15.45 -5.72
C ALA A 29 -6.13 -14.02 -5.67
N GLY A 30 -6.65 -13.63 -4.50
CA GLY A 30 -7.13 -12.27 -4.28
C GLY A 30 -5.98 -11.26 -4.29
N VAL A 31 -6.31 -10.01 -4.63
CA VAL A 31 -5.37 -8.89 -4.52
C VAL A 31 -5.34 -8.40 -3.08
N ARG A 32 -4.14 -8.38 -2.48
CA ARG A 32 -3.89 -7.87 -1.12
C ARG A 32 -3.60 -6.38 -1.11
N ALA A 33 -2.97 -5.87 -2.16
CA ALA A 33 -2.68 -4.45 -2.29
C ALA A 33 -2.41 -4.05 -3.74
N VAL A 34 -2.70 -2.79 -4.05
CA VAL A 34 -2.37 -2.14 -5.32
C VAL A 34 -1.75 -0.77 -5.02
N PHE A 35 -0.67 -0.44 -5.71
CA PHE A 35 -0.07 0.90 -5.68
C PHE A 35 0.23 1.35 -7.11
N GLN A 36 -0.02 2.62 -7.39
CA GLN A 36 0.11 3.19 -8.73
C GLN A 36 0.98 4.44 -8.71
N SER A 37 1.56 4.77 -9.86
CA SER A 37 2.39 5.96 -10.04
C SER A 37 1.67 7.29 -9.86
N ASP A 38 0.33 7.31 -9.83
CA ASP A 38 -0.46 8.49 -9.50
C ASP A 38 -0.52 8.75 -7.98
N GLY A 39 0.17 7.96 -7.16
CA GLY A 39 0.17 8.05 -5.71
C GLY A 39 -1.03 7.38 -5.05
N SER A 40 -1.92 6.75 -5.80
CA SER A 40 -3.00 5.94 -5.24
C SER A 40 -2.48 4.62 -4.70
N GLY A 41 -3.05 4.20 -3.59
CA GLY A 41 -2.71 2.94 -2.94
C GLY A 41 -3.89 2.37 -2.18
N THR A 42 -4.11 1.07 -2.31
CA THR A 42 -5.13 0.33 -1.56
C THR A 42 -4.53 -0.94 -1.00
N CYS A 43 -4.85 -1.26 0.26
CA CYS A 43 -4.52 -2.53 0.90
C CYS A 43 -5.80 -3.16 1.45
N CYS A 44 -5.91 -4.48 1.40
CA CYS A 44 -7.11 -5.22 1.76
C CYS A 44 -6.85 -6.24 2.89
N TYR A 45 -7.85 -6.46 3.73
CA TYR A 45 -7.93 -7.56 4.68
C TYR A 45 -8.15 -8.91 3.98
N PRO A 46 -7.87 -10.06 4.61
CA PRO A 46 -8.04 -11.40 3.99
C PRO A 46 -9.44 -11.68 3.45
N ASN A 47 -10.46 -11.04 4.00
CA ASN A 47 -11.85 -11.12 3.53
C ASN A 47 -12.15 -10.18 2.35
N GLY A 48 -11.16 -9.46 1.82
CA GLY A 48 -11.32 -8.50 0.73
C GLY A 48 -11.74 -7.09 1.15
N ALA A 49 -12.08 -6.86 2.43
CA ALA A 49 -12.43 -5.53 2.93
C ALA A 49 -11.23 -4.58 2.83
N VAL A 50 -11.50 -3.30 2.52
CA VAL A 50 -10.44 -2.29 2.42
C VAL A 50 -9.89 -2.02 3.82
N TRP A 51 -8.56 -2.09 3.94
CA TRP A 51 -7.83 -1.78 5.16
C TRP A 51 -7.21 -0.39 5.09
N ILE A 52 -6.56 -0.08 3.98
CA ILE A 52 -5.97 1.23 3.72
C ILE A 52 -6.42 1.68 2.35
N ASN A 53 -6.79 2.95 2.24
CA ASN A 53 -6.98 3.63 0.96
C ASN A 53 -6.33 5.00 1.02
N MET A 54 -5.53 5.34 0.03
CA MET A 54 -4.76 6.58 -0.01
C MET A 54 -4.56 7.09 -1.44
N ASN A 55 -4.27 8.37 -1.55
CA ASN A 55 -3.95 9.09 -2.79
C ASN A 55 -2.97 10.24 -2.48
N ILE A 56 -2.75 11.15 -3.43
CA ILE A 56 -1.84 12.31 -3.27
C ILE A 56 -2.28 13.35 -2.23
N GLN A 57 -3.49 13.28 -1.68
CA GLN A 57 -3.97 14.19 -0.64
C GLN A 57 -3.75 13.63 0.77
N GLY A 58 -3.80 12.30 0.91
CA GLY A 58 -3.68 11.65 2.21
C GLY A 58 -4.16 10.21 2.14
N GLY A 59 -4.69 9.72 3.27
CA GLY A 59 -5.27 8.39 3.30
C GLY A 59 -6.11 8.12 4.53
N GLN A 60 -6.68 6.92 4.55
CA GLN A 60 -7.56 6.44 5.60
C GLN A 60 -7.18 5.01 5.98
N TYR A 61 -7.32 4.72 7.26
CA TYR A 61 -7.20 3.40 7.84
C TYR A 61 -8.60 2.96 8.27
N LEU A 62 -9.07 1.84 7.75
CA LEU A 62 -10.38 1.28 8.04
C LEU A 62 -10.23 -0.03 8.82
N ASP A 63 -11.24 -0.36 9.63
CA ASP A 63 -11.36 -1.70 10.23
C ASP A 63 -12.04 -2.69 9.26
N GLN A 64 -12.17 -3.95 9.67
CA GLN A 64 -12.78 -4.99 8.84
C GLN A 64 -14.27 -4.78 8.56
N ALA A 65 -14.96 -3.93 9.34
CA ALA A 65 -16.34 -3.54 9.10
C ALA A 65 -16.44 -2.33 8.15
N GLY A 66 -15.31 -1.75 7.73
CA GLY A 66 -15.25 -0.56 6.89
C GLY A 66 -15.40 0.75 7.66
N SER A 67 -15.35 0.72 9.00
CA SER A 67 -15.38 1.94 9.80
C SER A 67 -14.01 2.61 9.77
N ARG A 68 -14.00 3.94 9.59
CA ARG A 68 -12.76 4.72 9.54
C ARG A 68 -12.16 4.87 10.94
N VAL A 69 -11.02 4.24 11.17
CA VAL A 69 -10.26 4.30 12.44
C VAL A 69 -9.31 5.49 12.46
N ARG A 70 -8.65 5.79 11.34
CA ARG A 70 -7.73 6.94 11.23
C ARG A 70 -7.83 7.61 9.86
N ARG A 71 -7.49 8.88 9.81
CA ARG A 71 -7.28 9.66 8.59
C ARG A 71 -6.01 10.48 8.75
N TRP A 72 -5.29 10.68 7.66
CA TRP A 72 -4.18 11.61 7.60
C TRP A 72 -4.20 12.37 6.28
N THR A 73 -3.47 13.47 6.23
CA THR A 73 -3.16 14.24 5.03
C THR A 73 -1.66 14.31 4.84
N TRP A 74 -1.21 14.42 3.60
CA TRP A 74 0.21 14.63 3.32
C TRP A 74 0.57 16.11 3.50
N PRO A 75 1.78 16.42 4.02
CA PRO A 75 2.29 17.78 4.03
C PRO A 75 2.28 18.37 2.60
N ASN A 76 1.87 19.64 2.46
CA ASN A 76 1.82 20.37 1.19
C ASN A 76 0.87 19.79 0.12
N SER A 77 -0.15 19.01 0.52
CA SER A 77 -1.21 18.62 -0.41
C SER A 77 -1.97 19.87 -0.88
N VAL A 78 -1.80 20.23 -2.16
CA VAL A 78 -2.21 21.50 -2.80
C VAL A 78 -3.70 21.86 -2.62
N MET A 79 -4.55 20.88 -2.30
CA MET A 79 -6.00 21.05 -2.14
C MET A 79 -6.50 21.01 -0.70
N SER A 80 -5.62 21.03 0.30
CA SER A 80 -6.02 20.91 1.69
C SER A 80 -6.61 22.20 2.25
N SER A 81 -7.90 22.43 2.03
CA SER A 81 -8.68 23.52 2.64
C SER A 81 -9.10 23.24 4.10
N GLY A 82 -8.60 22.16 4.72
CA GLY A 82 -8.99 21.72 6.07
C GLY A 82 -7.81 21.37 6.98
N PRO A 83 -8.10 21.04 8.26
CA PRO A 83 -7.07 20.73 9.26
C PRO A 83 -6.17 19.60 8.78
N GLN A 84 -4.87 19.85 8.74
CA GLN A 84 -3.87 18.84 8.40
C GLN A 84 -3.71 17.88 9.57
N VAL A 85 -4.00 16.60 9.33
CA VAL A 85 -3.77 15.54 10.32
C VAL A 85 -2.50 14.80 9.91
N PRO A 86 -1.39 14.92 10.65
CA PRO A 86 -0.14 14.27 10.27
C PRO A 86 -0.27 12.75 10.33
N LEU A 87 0.49 12.08 9.47
CA LEU A 87 0.61 10.63 9.49
C LEU A 87 1.31 10.17 10.78
N SER A 88 0.68 9.27 11.52
CA SER A 88 1.37 8.36 12.43
C SER A 88 1.84 7.13 11.64
N PRO A 89 3.13 6.71 11.72
CA PRO A 89 3.65 5.59 10.94
C PRO A 89 2.75 4.36 10.95
N ILE A 90 2.48 3.81 9.77
CA ILE A 90 1.63 2.61 9.62
C ILE A 90 2.49 1.45 9.15
N PHE A 91 2.36 0.32 9.84
CA PHE A 91 2.98 -0.95 9.48
C PHE A 91 1.89 -2.01 9.45
N ILE A 92 1.67 -2.63 8.28
CA ILE A 92 0.71 -3.72 8.14
C ILE A 92 1.38 -4.94 7.53
N SER A 93 0.99 -6.12 8.03
CA SER A 93 1.34 -7.41 7.43
C SER A 93 0.15 -7.84 6.57
N LEU A 94 0.34 -7.83 5.24
CA LEU A 94 -0.68 -8.27 4.30
C LEU A 94 -0.86 -9.79 4.36
N ASN A 95 0.24 -10.51 4.60
CA ASN A 95 0.30 -11.93 4.94
C ASN A 95 1.65 -12.25 5.62
N ARG A 96 1.92 -13.54 5.85
CA ARG A 96 3.16 -14.04 6.50
C ARG A 96 4.46 -13.54 5.85
N HIS A 97 4.45 -13.25 4.55
CA HIS A 97 5.65 -12.91 3.78
C HIS A 97 5.68 -11.46 3.31
N VAL A 98 4.52 -10.81 3.13
CA VAL A 98 4.42 -9.46 2.59
C VAL A 98 3.90 -8.47 3.62
N GLY A 99 4.59 -7.34 3.75
CA GLY A 99 4.16 -6.21 4.57
C GLY A 99 4.28 -4.88 3.85
N VAL A 100 3.55 -3.89 4.33
CA VAL A 100 3.57 -2.50 3.84
C VAL A 100 3.95 -1.57 4.99
N ARG A 101 4.86 -0.64 4.70
CA ARG A 101 5.25 0.44 5.63
C ARG A 101 4.92 1.78 4.99
N ILE A 102 4.18 2.61 5.70
CA ILE A 102 3.79 3.96 5.27
C ILE A 102 4.38 4.93 6.28
N LEU A 103 5.40 5.67 5.86
CA LEU A 103 6.12 6.65 6.71
C LEU A 103 5.96 8.09 6.20
N GLY A 104 5.48 8.25 4.97
CA GLY A 104 5.31 9.53 4.28
C GLY A 104 4.86 9.28 2.85
N GLN A 105 4.51 10.34 2.12
CA GLN A 105 3.97 10.25 0.76
C GLN A 105 4.94 9.55 -0.22
N ASP A 106 6.24 9.84 -0.12
CA ASP A 106 7.32 9.28 -0.93
C ASP A 106 8.07 8.13 -0.23
N LYS A 107 7.61 7.73 0.95
CA LYS A 107 8.22 6.72 1.82
C LYS A 107 7.21 5.61 2.13
N ILE A 108 6.77 4.95 1.07
CA ILE A 108 5.82 3.84 1.14
C ILE A 108 6.52 2.61 0.58
N ALA A 109 6.75 1.60 1.40
CA ALA A 109 7.51 0.42 1.00
C ALA A 109 6.68 -0.86 1.13
N VAL A 110 6.66 -1.66 0.06
CA VAL A 110 6.24 -3.06 0.10
C VAL A 110 7.47 -3.92 0.34
N SER A 111 7.43 -4.80 1.33
CA SER A 111 8.52 -5.73 1.61
C SER A 111 8.06 -7.17 1.50
N PHE A 112 8.85 -8.01 0.84
CA PHE A 112 8.70 -9.46 0.82
C PHE A 112 9.84 -10.10 1.62
N LEU A 113 9.51 -10.95 2.60
CA LEU A 113 10.43 -11.65 3.48
C LEU A 113 10.18 -13.15 3.40
N ALA A 114 11.20 -13.92 3.02
CA ALA A 114 11.16 -15.37 3.05
C ALA A 114 12.56 -15.93 3.22
N MET A 115 12.69 -17.04 3.96
CA MET A 115 13.95 -17.79 4.10
C MET A 115 15.15 -16.92 4.53
N GLY A 116 14.92 -15.96 5.44
CA GLY A 116 15.95 -15.04 5.92
C GLY A 116 16.35 -13.92 4.94
N GLN A 117 15.73 -13.85 3.75
CA GLN A 117 16.02 -12.85 2.73
C GLN A 117 14.85 -11.87 2.55
N GLN A 118 15.17 -10.61 2.28
CA GLN A 118 14.18 -9.55 2.12
C GLN A 118 14.39 -8.75 0.83
N ALA A 119 13.31 -8.60 0.07
CA ALA A 119 13.19 -7.62 -1.00
C ALA A 119 12.31 -6.46 -0.54
N LYS A 120 12.66 -5.23 -0.92
CA LYS A 120 11.88 -4.01 -0.62
C LYS A 120 11.69 -3.20 -1.89
N PHE A 121 10.48 -2.73 -2.10
CA PHE A 121 10.10 -1.91 -3.24
C PHE A 121 9.49 -0.61 -2.71
N ASN A 122 10.07 0.53 -3.08
CA ASN A 122 9.42 1.82 -2.83
C ASN A 122 8.30 2.00 -3.85
N VAL A 123 7.10 2.25 -3.35
CA VAL A 123 5.88 2.56 -4.11
C VAL A 123 5.34 3.95 -3.76
N GLY A 124 6.05 4.70 -2.91
CA GLY A 124 5.70 6.07 -2.57
C GLY A 124 6.03 7.03 -3.72
N ILE A 125 5.13 7.98 -3.96
CA ILE A 125 5.30 9.01 -4.99
C ILE A 125 5.14 10.38 -4.35
N LYS A 126 6.14 11.24 -4.54
CA LYS A 126 6.01 12.65 -4.19
C LYS A 126 5.16 13.32 -5.28
N ALA A 127 4.09 14.01 -4.89
CA ALA A 127 3.37 14.87 -5.82
C ALA A 127 4.35 15.93 -6.36
N GLN A 128 4.51 15.99 -7.68
CA GLN A 128 5.12 17.15 -8.33
C GLN A 128 4.05 18.24 -8.31
N VAL A 129 4.33 19.33 -7.61
CA VAL A 129 3.57 20.59 -7.68
C VAL A 129 4.21 21.46 -8.72
#